data_AF-A0A523JTX5-F1
#
_entry.id   AF-A0A523JTX5-F1
#
_cell.length_a   1.000
_cell.length_b   1.000
_cell.length_c   1.000
_cell.angle_alpha   90.00
_cell.angle_beta   90.00
_cell.angle_gamma   90.00
#
_symmetry.space_group_name_H-M   'P 1'
#
loop_
_entity.id
_entity.type
_entity.pdbx_description
1 polymer ?
#
loop_
_entity_poly.entity_id
_entity_poly.type
_entity_poly.pdbx_seq_one_letter_code
_entity_poly.pdbx_strand_id
1 'polypeptide(L)'
;MAQPSNRSTGSIPDVRQRCALAARLLGKTDSDPCCTSSTRLPCDFPVFPVGYGSVGSNSDGALVYRIVRSWPCREEPSCLASGDSMTQSRPSILLAIGLLCVFSQIGCHQFDFGPRVAAGEIDIFDDLFSVSVVDENHAVAVGYQGAVYWTENGGEKWNKGQTPTNHLLYSVSMADMNHGWAVGQSGTTLRTTDGGKTWTAQENLKQGEGTHLFAVHAINESTAWAVGEWGTRILTTDGGATWIDHSITITVDHPMFVWLSPSDQEKVRNSEKVYEDVGLTDIYCLDAPSTNCWIVGEFGYIFRSDDGGENWNRSQIVGDVWMDPIVFGYNQIVIGDDDVSRLTVFAKKIEDEAHLNILIDPFVSEREMKEFGNPEDPYALFDIISARIDETKGALEDAGILSDRLRMPNKPPWDYEDFQQDDPTFLERYFEGRVAEGPHVEIAVVQNPYLFTVHFSDDVNGLISGLGGVVLRSRDGGKSWRYEGIDRKQALFSVTLLNGRAIAVGEKGLVRFSDDGGSHWTAPTEDEFPTVFTFMRDLDFEQKLRVGFIVGQQGMVLRSQDGGKSWVQVLPPGDLGVGRIL
;
A
#
# COMPACT_ATOMS: atom_id res chain seq x y z
N MET A 1 -59.43 -14.61 5.13
CA MET A 1 -59.42 -16.01 5.59
C MET A 1 -58.34 -16.75 4.83
N ALA A 2 -57.22 -17.03 5.51
CA ALA A 2 -56.21 -18.07 5.28
C ALA A 2 -54.88 -17.54 5.84
N GLN A 3 -54.36 -18.24 6.85
CA GLN A 3 -53.11 -17.95 7.56
C GLN A 3 -51.88 -18.25 6.69
N PRO A 4 -50.70 -17.66 6.97
CA PRO A 4 -49.43 -18.10 6.40
C PRO A 4 -48.93 -19.37 7.11
N SER A 5 -48.48 -20.35 6.34
CA SER A 5 -47.76 -21.54 6.80
C SER A 5 -46.27 -21.24 6.91
N ASN A 6 -45.69 -21.54 8.07
CA ASN A 6 -44.25 -21.60 8.31
C ASN A 6 -43.58 -22.63 7.39
N ARG A 7 -42.54 -22.22 6.64
CA ARG A 7 -41.41 -23.11 6.25
C ARG A 7 -40.08 -22.36 6.22
N SER A 8 -39.21 -22.80 7.14
CA SER A 8 -37.75 -22.87 7.12
C SER A 8 -36.92 -21.67 6.65
N THR A 9 -36.31 -21.00 7.63
CA THR A 9 -35.02 -20.31 7.48
C THR A 9 -33.95 -21.31 7.02
N GLY A 10 -33.41 -21.10 5.82
CA GLY A 10 -32.22 -21.79 5.35
C GLY A 10 -31.00 -21.28 6.12
N SER A 11 -30.42 -22.15 6.94
CA SER A 11 -29.13 -21.93 7.59
C SER A 11 -28.01 -21.89 6.56
N ILE A 12 -27.16 -20.86 6.67
CA ILE A 12 -25.86 -20.74 6.01
C ILE A 12 -25.02 -22.00 6.31
N PRO A 13 -24.27 -22.58 5.36
CA PRO A 13 -23.49 -23.79 5.61
C PRO A 13 -22.42 -23.57 6.68
N ASP A 14 -22.35 -24.51 7.63
CA ASP A 14 -21.37 -24.60 8.71
C ASP A 14 -19.91 -24.62 8.18
N VAL A 15 -19.03 -23.86 8.82
CA VAL A 15 -17.60 -23.68 8.53
C VAL A 15 -16.86 -25.02 8.40
N ARG A 16 -17.35 -26.09 9.05
CA ARG A 16 -16.80 -27.44 8.93
C ARG A 16 -16.90 -28.05 7.52
N GLN A 17 -17.92 -27.69 6.72
CA GLN A 17 -18.04 -28.21 5.36
C GLN A 17 -17.06 -27.57 4.37
N ARG A 18 -16.59 -26.34 4.64
CA ARG A 18 -15.59 -25.65 3.80
C ARG A 18 -14.17 -26.23 4.01
N CYS A 19 -13.83 -26.68 5.22
CA CYS A 19 -12.56 -27.37 5.48
C CYS A 19 -12.49 -28.76 4.82
N ALA A 20 -13.61 -29.47 4.71
CA ALA A 20 -13.65 -30.81 4.09
C ALA A 20 -13.42 -30.77 2.56
N LEU A 21 -13.74 -29.65 1.90
CA LEU A 21 -13.49 -29.46 0.46
C LEU A 21 -12.02 -29.11 0.17
N ALA A 22 -11.39 -28.31 1.04
CA ALA A 22 -9.97 -27.97 0.94
C ALA A 22 -9.05 -29.19 1.20
N ALA A 23 -9.44 -30.11 2.09
CA ALA A 23 -8.68 -31.33 2.35
C ALA A 23 -8.69 -32.31 1.16
N ARG A 24 -9.78 -32.37 0.38
CA ARG A 24 -9.87 -33.22 -0.83
C ARG A 24 -9.07 -32.69 -2.03
N LEU A 25 -8.84 -31.38 -2.11
CA LEU A 25 -8.02 -30.77 -3.17
C LEU A 25 -6.51 -30.91 -2.94
N LEU A 26 -6.09 -31.30 -1.72
CA LEU A 26 -4.68 -31.42 -1.32
C LEU A 26 -4.20 -32.86 -1.08
N GLY A 27 -5.04 -33.87 -1.35
CA GLY A 27 -4.63 -35.29 -1.36
C GLY A 27 -4.16 -35.88 -0.03
N LYS A 28 -4.69 -35.43 1.12
CA LYS A 28 -4.32 -35.97 2.45
C LYS A 28 -5.47 -36.75 3.09
N THR A 29 -5.15 -37.87 3.74
CA THR A 29 -6.10 -38.77 4.42
C THR A 29 -6.26 -38.44 5.91
N ASP A 30 -7.45 -38.70 6.48
CA ASP A 30 -7.98 -38.32 7.80
C ASP A 30 -7.24 -38.88 9.05
N SER A 31 -5.91 -38.98 9.04
CA SER A 31 -5.15 -39.62 10.13
C SER A 31 -3.95 -38.83 10.65
N ASP A 32 -3.86 -37.51 10.45
CA ASP A 32 -2.77 -36.69 11.01
C ASP A 32 -3.25 -35.76 12.15
N PRO A 33 -2.51 -35.70 13.27
CA PRO A 33 -2.95 -35.07 14.53
C PRO A 33 -2.72 -33.54 14.49
N CYS A 34 -3.49 -32.82 13.67
CA CYS A 34 -3.54 -31.35 13.71
C CYS A 34 -4.94 -30.79 14.04
N CYS A 35 -5.90 -31.64 14.41
CA CYS A 35 -7.27 -31.19 14.72
C CYS A 35 -7.68 -31.25 16.19
N THR A 36 -6.74 -31.38 17.15
CA THR A 36 -7.08 -31.38 18.59
C THR A 36 -6.01 -30.73 19.47
N SER A 37 -5.82 -29.41 19.39
CA SER A 37 -5.36 -28.62 20.54
C SER A 37 -5.52 -27.12 20.31
N SER A 38 -6.23 -26.48 21.23
CA SER A 38 -6.49 -25.04 21.31
C SER A 38 -5.26 -24.29 21.83
N THR A 39 -4.32 -23.94 20.95
CA THR A 39 -3.27 -22.93 21.22
C THR A 39 -2.64 -22.53 19.89
N ARG A 40 -2.94 -21.32 19.40
CA ARG A 40 -2.30 -20.73 18.22
C ARG A 40 -1.09 -19.91 18.67
N LEU A 41 0.09 -20.23 18.15
CA LEU A 41 1.24 -19.32 18.06
C LEU A 41 1.27 -18.81 16.61
N PRO A 42 1.34 -17.49 16.34
CA PRO A 42 1.61 -16.99 15.00
C PRO A 42 3.11 -16.74 14.82
N CYS A 43 3.69 -17.38 13.81
CA CYS A 43 4.80 -16.83 13.05
C CYS A 43 4.16 -16.11 11.86
N ASP A 44 4.13 -14.78 11.83
CA ASP A 44 3.81 -14.01 10.61
C ASP A 44 4.44 -12.60 10.71
N PHE A 45 5.32 -12.31 9.75
CA PHE A 45 5.82 -10.97 9.42
C PHE A 45 4.85 -10.34 8.40
N PRO A 46 4.47 -9.05 8.50
CA PRO A 46 3.69 -8.42 7.44
C PRO A 46 4.61 -7.99 6.30
N VAL A 47 4.65 -8.80 5.25
CA VAL A 47 4.82 -8.31 3.87
C VAL A 47 3.40 -8.15 3.34
N PHE A 48 3.03 -6.93 2.94
CA PHE A 48 1.71 -6.61 2.39
C PHE A 48 1.23 -7.66 1.37
N PRO A 49 0.06 -8.29 1.58
CA PRO A 49 -0.75 -8.81 0.50
C PRO A 49 -2.09 -8.08 0.46
N VAL A 50 -2.39 -7.56 -0.73
CA VAL A 50 -3.68 -7.03 -1.14
C VAL A 50 -4.76 -8.11 -0.98
N GLY A 51 -5.88 -7.80 -0.30
CA GLY A 51 -7.04 -8.70 -0.23
C GLY A 51 -7.98 -8.50 0.96
N TYR A 52 -9.16 -7.93 0.67
CA TYR A 52 -10.34 -7.70 1.51
C TYR A 52 -10.63 -8.69 2.65
N GLY A 53 -11.00 -8.13 3.80
CA GLY A 53 -11.70 -8.84 4.87
C GLY A 53 -11.78 -7.99 6.14
N SER A 54 -12.99 -7.59 6.53
CA SER A 54 -13.28 -6.84 7.74
C SER A 54 -12.66 -7.48 9.00
N VAL A 55 -11.75 -6.76 9.67
CA VAL A 55 -11.12 -7.22 10.90
C VAL A 55 -11.91 -6.70 12.10
N GLY A 56 -12.62 -7.62 12.77
CA GLY A 56 -13.12 -7.43 14.11
C GLY A 56 -11.97 -7.27 15.11
N SER A 57 -12.18 -6.37 16.07
CA SER A 57 -11.28 -6.06 17.18
C SER A 57 -10.73 -7.31 17.87
N ASN A 58 -9.41 -7.45 17.91
CA ASN A 58 -8.72 -8.19 18.97
C ASN A 58 -7.52 -7.36 19.43
N SER A 59 -7.70 -6.75 20.59
CA SER A 59 -6.62 -6.30 21.47
C SER A 59 -5.84 -7.53 21.92
N ASP A 60 -4.61 -7.70 21.46
CA ASP A 60 -3.54 -8.37 22.21
C ASP A 60 -2.21 -8.21 21.44
N GLY A 61 -1.38 -7.28 21.91
CA GLY A 61 -0.03 -7.04 21.40
C GLY A 61 0.92 -8.16 21.83
N ALA A 62 1.75 -8.63 20.89
CA ALA A 62 2.80 -9.59 21.18
C ALA A 62 3.92 -8.95 22.02
N LEU A 63 4.09 -9.40 23.26
CA LEU A 63 5.16 -9.00 24.19
C LEU A 63 6.34 -9.99 24.09
N VAL A 64 7.57 -9.48 23.98
CA VAL A 64 8.80 -10.32 24.03
C VAL A 64 9.59 -10.06 25.33
N TYR A 65 9.81 -11.14 26.10
CA TYR A 65 10.25 -11.11 27.51
C TYR A 65 11.77 -11.33 27.71
N ARG A 66 12.31 -10.95 28.89
CA ARG A 66 13.67 -11.33 29.33
C ARG A 66 13.68 -11.67 30.83
N ILE A 67 14.43 -12.71 31.21
CA ILE A 67 14.76 -13.08 32.61
C ILE A 67 16.10 -12.45 33.00
N VAL A 68 16.19 -11.79 34.17
CA VAL A 68 17.45 -11.19 34.66
C VAL A 68 17.77 -11.64 36.10
N ARG A 69 18.86 -12.43 36.19
CA ARG A 69 19.66 -12.88 37.36
C ARG A 69 19.10 -14.00 38.29
N SER A 70 19.93 -15.04 38.44
CA SER A 70 19.82 -16.15 39.40
C SER A 70 20.94 -16.06 40.44
N TRP A 71 20.64 -16.22 41.73
CA TRP A 71 21.65 -16.46 42.78
C TRP A 71 21.83 -17.97 43.00
N PRO A 72 23.05 -18.49 43.23
CA PRO A 72 23.25 -19.93 43.44
C PRO A 72 22.95 -20.32 44.90
N CYS A 73 22.08 -21.32 45.09
CA CYS A 73 21.91 -21.99 46.38
C CYS A 73 22.97 -23.10 46.54
N ARG A 74 23.67 -23.13 47.67
CA ARG A 74 24.64 -24.17 48.07
C ARG A 74 23.93 -25.47 48.49
N GLU A 75 24.56 -26.61 48.18
CA GLU A 75 24.14 -27.97 48.52
C GLU A 75 24.56 -28.44 49.94
N GLU A 76 23.86 -29.52 50.38
CA GLU A 76 24.20 -30.61 51.34
C GLU A 76 23.36 -30.74 52.64
N PRO A 77 23.22 -31.96 53.26
CA PRO A 77 22.83 -33.26 52.66
C PRO A 77 21.87 -34.14 53.53
N SER A 78 21.19 -35.10 52.88
CA SER A 78 20.70 -36.45 53.29
C SER A 78 20.27 -36.80 54.75
N CYS A 79 19.12 -37.51 54.90
CA CYS A 79 18.97 -38.68 55.79
C CYS A 79 17.81 -39.61 55.43
N LEU A 80 18.02 -40.90 55.71
CA LEU A 80 17.39 -42.13 55.19
C LEU A 80 16.26 -42.73 56.08
N ALA A 81 15.37 -43.48 55.41
CA ALA A 81 14.73 -44.77 55.73
C ALA A 81 14.12 -45.10 57.13
N SER A 82 12.88 -45.62 57.11
CA SER A 82 12.50 -46.95 57.66
C SER A 82 11.03 -47.27 57.36
N GLY A 83 10.72 -48.53 57.08
CA GLY A 83 9.36 -49.06 56.88
C GLY A 83 8.86 -49.82 58.11
N ASP A 84 7.53 -49.96 58.26
CA ASP A 84 6.84 -51.25 58.39
C ASP A 84 5.31 -51.10 58.67
N SER A 85 4.60 -52.17 58.33
CA SER A 85 3.22 -52.58 58.70
C SER A 85 2.03 -52.20 57.79
N MET A 86 1.30 -53.26 57.42
CA MET A 86 0.07 -53.32 56.65
C MET A 86 -1.17 -52.86 57.44
N THR A 87 -2.15 -52.24 56.77
CA THR A 87 -3.53 -52.76 56.53
C THR A 87 -4.57 -51.63 56.33
N GLN A 88 -5.39 -51.79 55.29
CA GLN A 88 -6.74 -51.25 55.07
C GLN A 88 -7.05 -49.78 55.46
N SER A 89 -7.09 -48.88 54.46
CA SER A 89 -8.32 -48.21 53.98
C SER A 89 -8.05 -46.94 53.15
N ARG A 90 -8.70 -46.87 51.97
CA ARG A 90 -9.00 -45.71 51.09
C ARG A 90 -7.84 -44.93 50.41
N PRO A 91 -7.72 -44.96 49.06
CA PRO A 91 -6.70 -44.21 48.32
C PRO A 91 -7.20 -42.82 47.93
N SER A 92 -6.94 -41.79 48.75
CA SER A 92 -7.19 -40.39 48.34
C SER A 92 -6.31 -39.34 49.02
N ILE A 93 -5.16 -39.70 49.62
CA ILE A 93 -4.35 -38.72 50.38
C ILE A 93 -2.82 -38.83 50.15
N LEU A 94 -2.33 -39.82 49.39
CA LEU A 94 -0.88 -39.95 49.11
C LEU A 94 -0.38 -39.24 47.85
N LEU A 95 -1.27 -38.64 47.04
CA LEU A 95 -0.86 -37.76 45.92
C LEU A 95 -0.66 -36.29 46.34
N ALA A 96 -1.14 -35.89 47.53
CA ALA A 96 -1.08 -34.50 47.98
C ALA A 96 0.25 -34.12 48.64
N ILE A 97 0.96 -35.08 49.25
CA ILE A 97 2.16 -34.77 50.05
C ILE A 97 3.45 -34.83 49.19
N GLY A 98 3.45 -35.56 48.07
CA GLY A 98 4.55 -35.54 47.10
C GLY A 98 4.56 -34.29 46.19
N LEU A 99 3.42 -33.62 46.02
CA LEU A 99 3.31 -32.38 45.24
C LEU A 99 3.65 -31.13 46.07
N LEU A 100 3.43 -31.16 47.39
CA LEU A 100 3.69 -29.99 48.25
C LEU A 100 5.17 -29.70 48.50
N CYS A 101 6.07 -30.68 48.36
CA CYS A 101 7.53 -30.45 48.47
C CYS A 101 8.18 -30.00 47.14
N VAL A 102 7.46 -30.05 46.01
CA VAL A 102 7.91 -29.46 44.73
C VAL A 102 7.45 -28.00 44.61
N PHE A 103 6.38 -27.60 45.31
CA PHE A 103 5.90 -26.21 45.33
C PHE A 103 6.56 -25.32 46.39
N SER A 104 7.30 -25.86 47.36
CA SER A 104 8.00 -25.05 48.38
C SER A 104 9.39 -24.54 47.95
N GLN A 105 9.82 -24.79 46.70
CA GLN A 105 11.04 -24.22 46.11
C GLN A 105 10.80 -23.11 45.08
N ILE A 106 9.53 -22.75 44.81
CA ILE A 106 9.22 -21.55 44.02
C ILE A 106 9.30 -20.36 44.98
N GLY A 107 10.52 -19.87 45.20
CA GLY A 107 10.76 -18.64 45.93
C GLY A 107 9.94 -17.50 45.33
N CYS A 108 9.46 -16.61 46.21
CA CYS A 108 8.78 -15.37 45.86
C CYS A 108 9.59 -14.57 44.83
N HIS A 109 9.24 -14.71 43.55
CA HIS A 109 9.56 -13.71 42.57
C HIS A 109 8.40 -12.71 42.59
N GLN A 110 8.63 -11.56 43.19
CA GLN A 110 7.76 -10.41 42.96
C GLN A 110 8.07 -9.93 41.54
N PHE A 111 7.20 -10.29 40.60
CA PHE A 111 7.30 -9.84 39.21
C PHE A 111 6.75 -8.42 39.15
N ASP A 112 7.64 -7.45 38.96
CA ASP A 112 7.26 -6.08 38.69
C ASP A 112 7.15 -5.91 37.17
N PHE A 113 5.95 -5.58 36.69
CA PHE A 113 5.65 -5.37 35.28
C PHE A 113 5.54 -3.87 35.03
N GLY A 114 6.68 -3.23 34.74
CA GLY A 114 6.75 -1.83 34.33
C GLY A 114 7.21 -1.68 32.88
N PRO A 115 6.94 -0.53 32.22
CA PRO A 115 7.52 -0.20 30.92
C PRO A 115 9.06 -0.31 30.99
N ARG A 116 9.68 -0.83 29.92
CA ARG A 116 11.15 -1.02 29.84
C ARG A 116 11.95 0.28 29.82
N VAL A 117 11.26 1.40 29.71
CA VAL A 117 11.83 2.70 29.41
C VAL A 117 11.12 3.71 30.31
N ALA A 118 11.86 4.67 30.86
CA ALA A 118 11.23 5.79 31.56
C ALA A 118 10.29 6.53 30.59
N ALA A 119 9.21 7.11 31.11
CA ALA A 119 8.33 7.93 30.30
C ALA A 119 9.14 9.03 29.59
N GLY A 120 9.16 9.04 28.26
CA GLY A 120 9.80 10.08 27.43
C GLY A 120 11.08 9.68 26.67
N GLU A 121 11.54 8.44 26.76
CA GLU A 121 12.61 7.91 25.89
C GLU A 121 12.00 7.21 24.65
N ILE A 122 12.66 7.33 23.49
CA ILE A 122 12.25 6.68 22.25
C ILE A 122 12.48 5.18 22.38
N ASP A 123 11.42 4.39 22.22
CA ASP A 123 11.56 2.94 22.11
C ASP A 123 11.97 2.60 20.67
N ILE A 124 13.15 2.00 20.53
CA ILE A 124 13.87 1.62 19.30
C ILE A 124 13.19 0.50 18.49
N PHE A 125 11.87 0.33 18.66
CA PHE A 125 11.06 -0.69 17.98
C PHE A 125 9.81 -0.11 17.30
N ASP A 126 9.61 1.21 17.33
CA ASP A 126 8.51 1.85 16.58
C ASP A 126 8.90 1.98 15.10
N ASP A 127 8.05 1.44 14.21
CA ASP A 127 8.21 1.69 12.78
C ASP A 127 7.76 3.11 12.46
N LEU A 128 8.68 3.93 11.95
CA LEU A 128 8.40 5.30 11.52
C LEU A 128 8.02 5.28 10.03
N PHE A 129 6.92 5.95 9.70
CA PHE A 129 6.34 5.94 8.36
C PHE A 129 6.56 7.24 7.60
N SER A 130 6.65 8.38 8.28
CA SER A 130 6.87 9.67 7.64
C SER A 130 7.63 10.64 8.53
N VAL A 131 8.35 11.57 7.91
CA VAL A 131 9.08 12.66 8.56
C VAL A 131 8.83 13.98 7.84
N SER A 132 8.69 15.05 8.61
CA SER A 132 8.60 16.42 8.09
C SER A 132 9.66 17.29 8.76
N VAL A 133 10.52 17.89 7.93
CA VAL A 133 11.65 18.72 8.35
C VAL A 133 11.26 20.19 8.19
N VAL A 134 11.31 20.94 9.30
CA VAL A 134 10.93 22.35 9.31
C VAL A 134 12.15 23.25 9.10
N ASP A 135 13.24 22.95 9.80
CA ASP A 135 14.52 23.64 9.66
C ASP A 135 15.70 22.73 10.06
N GLU A 136 16.90 23.30 10.15
CA GLU A 136 18.12 22.60 10.52
C GLU A 136 18.10 21.92 11.90
N ASN A 137 17.20 22.36 12.78
CA ASN A 137 17.06 21.92 14.16
C ASN A 137 15.73 21.20 14.44
N HIS A 138 14.69 21.45 13.65
CA HIS A 138 13.33 20.99 13.96
C HIS A 138 12.80 20.02 12.91
N ALA A 139 12.35 18.87 13.38
CA ALA A 139 11.68 17.87 12.56
C ALA A 139 10.70 17.06 13.42
N VAL A 140 9.67 16.52 12.77
CA VAL A 140 8.67 15.65 13.37
C VAL A 140 8.58 14.36 12.57
N ALA A 141 8.57 13.21 13.24
CA ALA A 141 8.38 11.90 12.63
C ALA A 141 7.20 11.19 13.28
N VAL A 142 6.43 10.44 12.48
CA VAL A 142 5.24 9.71 12.93
C VAL A 142 5.26 8.27 12.47
N GLY A 143 4.48 7.40 13.11
CA GLY A 143 4.42 6.01 12.70
C GLY A 143 3.49 5.10 13.48
N TYR A 144 4.00 3.92 13.81
CA TYR A 144 3.24 2.82 14.42
C TYR A 144 2.62 3.21 15.77
N GLN A 145 1.41 2.70 16.05
CA GLN A 145 0.67 2.92 17.30
C GLN A 145 0.55 4.38 17.77
N GLY A 146 0.28 5.31 16.86
CA GLY A 146 0.13 6.73 17.21
C GLY A 146 1.43 7.38 17.66
N ALA A 147 2.59 6.76 17.36
CA ALA A 147 3.89 7.30 17.70
C ALA A 147 4.12 8.62 16.97
N VAL A 148 4.54 9.62 17.75
CA VAL A 148 5.05 10.90 17.25
C VAL A 148 6.31 11.23 18.01
N TYR A 149 7.33 11.62 17.27
CA TYR A 149 8.61 12.06 17.80
C TYR A 149 8.97 13.40 17.19
N TRP A 150 9.57 14.28 18.00
CA TRP A 150 10.00 15.60 17.55
C TRP A 150 11.40 15.91 18.06
N THR A 151 12.13 16.74 17.31
CA THR A 151 13.44 17.26 17.69
C THR A 151 13.46 18.78 17.57
N GLU A 152 14.29 19.43 18.38
CA GLU A 152 14.58 20.88 18.32
C GLU A 152 16.10 21.15 18.31
N ASN A 153 16.91 20.10 18.07
CA ASN A 153 18.37 20.15 18.03
C ASN A 153 18.96 19.31 16.89
N GLY A 154 18.23 19.22 15.78
CA GLY A 154 18.71 18.59 14.54
C GLY A 154 18.85 17.08 14.70
N GLY A 155 17.96 16.46 15.45
CA GLY A 155 17.93 15.02 15.65
C GLY A 155 18.95 14.48 16.66
N GLU A 156 19.85 15.30 17.22
CA GLU A 156 20.74 14.85 18.30
C GLU A 156 19.96 14.25 19.47
N LYS A 157 18.78 14.80 19.75
CA LYS A 157 17.79 14.23 20.65
C LYS A 157 16.41 14.32 20.02
N TRP A 158 15.66 13.24 20.16
CA TRP A 158 14.25 13.19 19.81
C TRP A 158 13.42 12.91 21.06
N ASN A 159 12.26 13.54 21.17
CA ASN A 159 11.34 13.44 22.31
C ASN A 159 9.99 12.90 21.82
N LYS A 160 9.33 12.07 22.63
CA LYS A 160 8.00 11.54 22.30
C LYS A 160 6.92 12.62 22.50
N GLY A 161 6.13 12.86 21.47
CA GLY A 161 4.95 13.72 21.52
C GLY A 161 3.75 13.02 22.18
N GLN A 162 2.78 13.80 22.64
CA GLN A 162 1.53 13.29 23.20
C GLN A 162 0.43 13.24 22.15
N THR A 163 -0.13 12.05 21.91
CA THR A 163 -1.24 11.84 20.97
C THR A 163 -2.47 11.27 21.66
N PRO A 164 -3.69 11.56 21.16
CA PRO A 164 -4.94 11.05 21.72
C PRO A 164 -5.34 9.67 21.13
N THR A 165 -4.46 9.01 20.38
CA THR A 165 -4.79 7.81 19.58
C THR A 165 -3.65 6.78 19.60
N ASN A 166 -4.01 5.51 19.39
CA ASN A 166 -3.09 4.41 19.12
C ASN A 166 -3.21 3.89 17.68
N HIS A 167 -3.94 4.59 16.82
CA HIS A 167 -4.02 4.28 15.39
C HIS A 167 -2.69 4.58 14.69
N LEU A 168 -2.37 3.84 13.63
CA LEU A 168 -1.20 4.11 12.82
C LEU A 168 -1.29 5.52 12.21
N LEU A 169 -0.18 6.27 12.27
CA LEU A 169 -0.04 7.57 11.59
C LEU A 169 0.87 7.37 10.38
N TYR A 170 0.30 7.47 9.18
CA TYR A 170 1.01 7.16 7.93
C TYR A 170 1.82 8.34 7.40
N SER A 171 1.35 9.57 7.62
CA SER A 171 1.99 10.78 7.10
C SER A 171 1.91 11.95 8.08
N VAL A 172 2.93 12.80 8.06
CA VAL A 172 2.98 14.07 8.79
C VAL A 172 3.46 15.18 7.86
N SER A 173 2.88 16.36 8.01
CA SER A 173 3.33 17.55 7.30
C SER A 173 3.21 18.78 8.21
N MET A 174 4.35 19.40 8.49
CA MET A 174 4.45 20.64 9.24
C MET A 174 4.31 21.83 8.28
N ALA A 175 3.39 22.74 8.59
CA ALA A 175 3.24 24.01 7.87
C ALA A 175 4.31 25.03 8.29
N ASP A 176 4.65 24.99 9.59
CA ASP A 176 5.64 25.86 10.21
C ASP A 176 6.16 25.21 11.50
N MET A 177 6.90 25.98 12.30
CA MET A 177 7.52 25.54 13.54
C MET A 177 6.56 25.01 14.60
N ASN A 178 5.31 25.47 14.59
CA ASN A 178 4.30 25.17 15.59
C ASN A 178 3.18 24.32 15.02
N HIS A 179 2.83 24.56 13.76
CA HIS A 179 1.62 24.06 13.13
C HIS A 179 1.91 22.89 12.19
N GLY A 180 1.20 21.78 12.37
CA GLY A 180 1.26 20.65 11.44
C GLY A 180 0.08 19.72 11.56
N TRP A 181 -0.03 18.79 10.62
CA TRP A 181 -1.04 17.73 10.60
C TRP A 181 -0.40 16.36 10.50
N ALA A 182 -1.05 15.37 11.09
CA ALA A 182 -0.72 13.96 10.90
C ALA A 182 -1.99 13.19 10.58
N VAL A 183 -1.93 12.26 9.63
CA VAL A 183 -3.07 11.45 9.20
C VAL A 183 -2.74 9.96 9.20
N GLY A 184 -3.76 9.11 9.23
CA GLY A 184 -3.51 7.68 9.16
C GLY A 184 -4.74 6.78 9.21
N GLN A 185 -4.63 5.70 9.98
CA GLN A 185 -5.57 4.59 9.99
C GLN A 185 -7.01 5.04 10.35
N SER A 186 -8.02 4.54 9.62
CA SER A 186 -9.44 4.76 9.88
C SER A 186 -9.82 6.24 9.99
N GLY A 187 -9.33 7.05 9.07
CA GLY A 187 -9.62 8.48 8.95
C GLY A 187 -9.05 9.31 10.09
N THR A 188 -8.06 8.80 10.82
CA THR A 188 -7.42 9.56 11.91
C THR A 188 -6.77 10.80 11.34
N THR A 189 -7.17 11.97 11.85
CA THR A 189 -6.57 13.27 11.53
C THR A 189 -6.23 13.98 12.83
N LEU A 190 -4.97 14.37 12.99
CA LEU A 190 -4.45 15.07 14.14
C LEU A 190 -3.86 16.42 13.74
N ARG A 191 -3.90 17.38 14.67
CA ARG A 191 -3.32 18.71 14.55
C ARG A 191 -2.39 19.00 15.70
N THR A 192 -1.26 19.65 15.42
CA THR A 192 -0.40 20.26 16.43
C THR A 192 -0.35 21.78 16.24
N THR A 193 -0.14 22.49 17.34
CA THR A 193 0.08 23.95 17.39
C THR A 193 1.29 24.30 18.26
N ASP A 194 2.13 23.31 18.60
CA ASP A 194 3.32 23.44 19.45
C ASP A 194 4.52 22.62 18.95
N GLY A 195 4.56 22.34 17.65
CA GLY A 195 5.72 21.71 16.99
C GLY A 195 5.79 20.20 17.20
N GLY A 196 4.64 19.54 17.35
CA GLY A 196 4.54 18.08 17.53
C GLY A 196 4.66 17.61 18.98
N LYS A 197 4.70 18.53 19.96
CA LYS A 197 4.78 18.21 21.39
C LYS A 197 3.44 17.66 21.89
N THR A 198 2.34 18.27 21.49
CA THR A 198 0.97 17.81 21.74
C THR A 198 0.13 17.82 20.47
N TRP A 199 -0.80 16.87 20.39
CA TRP A 199 -1.70 16.68 19.25
C TRP A 199 -3.15 16.62 19.69
N THR A 200 -4.03 17.22 18.91
CA THR A 200 -5.48 17.18 19.08
C THR A 200 -6.13 16.48 17.89
N ALA A 201 -7.15 15.67 18.15
CA ALA A 201 -7.90 15.02 17.08
C ALA A 201 -8.81 16.03 16.36
N GLN A 202 -8.92 15.89 15.05
CA GLN A 202 -9.82 16.67 14.20
C GLN A 202 -10.90 15.76 13.62
N GLU A 203 -12.14 16.18 13.76
CA GLU A 203 -13.26 15.48 13.15
C GLU A 203 -13.23 15.65 11.62
N ASN A 204 -13.52 14.57 10.91
CA ASN A 204 -13.65 14.58 9.46
C ASN A 204 -14.63 13.48 9.02
N LEU A 205 -15.05 13.56 7.75
CA LEU A 205 -16.05 12.68 7.17
C LEU A 205 -15.57 11.22 7.02
N LYS A 206 -14.25 10.99 6.89
CA LYS A 206 -13.63 9.70 6.59
C LYS A 206 -13.48 8.80 7.80
N GLN A 207 -13.44 9.37 9.00
CA GLN A 207 -13.42 8.60 10.24
C GLN A 207 -14.67 7.72 10.40
N GLY A 208 -15.85 8.24 10.03
CA GLY A 208 -17.11 7.48 10.09
C GLY A 208 -17.22 6.39 9.02
N GLU A 209 -16.52 6.56 7.89
CA GLU A 209 -16.44 5.60 6.78
C GLU A 209 -15.39 4.50 7.04
N GLY A 210 -14.48 4.72 7.99
CA GLY A 210 -13.39 3.79 8.32
C GLY A 210 -12.23 3.81 7.31
N THR A 211 -12.23 4.76 6.37
CA THR A 211 -11.27 4.91 5.26
C THR A 211 -9.88 5.32 5.74
N HIS A 212 -8.82 4.67 5.27
CA HIS A 212 -7.45 5.05 5.60
C HIS A 212 -7.01 6.32 4.85
N LEU A 213 -6.34 7.25 5.55
CA LEU A 213 -5.69 8.42 4.95
C LEU A 213 -4.18 8.18 4.88
N PHE A 214 -3.61 8.12 3.69
CA PHE A 214 -2.21 7.74 3.47
C PHE A 214 -1.23 8.91 3.52
N ALA A 215 -1.63 10.09 3.02
CA ALA A 215 -0.77 11.27 2.99
C ALA A 215 -1.48 12.56 3.37
N VAL A 216 -0.73 13.50 3.94
CA VAL A 216 -1.15 14.87 4.21
C VAL A 216 -0.07 15.84 3.74
N HIS A 217 -0.49 16.96 3.16
CA HIS A 217 0.40 18.04 2.77
C HIS A 217 -0.15 19.39 3.25
N ALA A 218 0.60 20.03 4.13
CA ALA A 218 0.31 21.35 4.66
C ALA A 218 0.80 22.42 3.67
N ILE A 219 -0.11 23.26 3.18
CA ILE A 219 0.25 24.42 2.35
C ILE A 219 0.64 25.60 3.24
N ASN A 220 -0.06 25.77 4.36
CA ASN A 220 0.20 26.78 5.37
C ASN A 220 -0.51 26.42 6.68
N GLU A 221 -0.45 27.30 7.70
CA GLU A 221 -1.04 27.04 9.02
C GLU A 221 -2.56 26.81 9.01
N SER A 222 -3.29 27.25 7.97
CA SER A 222 -4.74 27.07 7.88
C SER A 222 -5.17 26.05 6.82
N THR A 223 -4.29 25.73 5.86
CA THR A 223 -4.66 25.00 4.64
C THR A 223 -3.85 23.72 4.50
N ALA A 224 -4.54 22.59 4.36
CA ALA A 224 -3.90 21.30 4.12
C ALA A 224 -4.81 20.36 3.32
N TRP A 225 -4.18 19.53 2.49
CA TRP A 225 -4.85 18.41 1.82
C TRP A 225 -4.48 17.09 2.49
N ALA A 226 -5.42 16.16 2.57
CA ALA A 226 -5.15 14.77 2.89
C ALA A 226 -5.78 13.83 1.85
N VAL A 227 -5.07 12.76 1.52
CA VAL A 227 -5.48 11.77 0.51
C VAL A 227 -5.39 10.35 1.06
N GLY A 228 -6.13 9.41 0.45
CA GLY A 228 -6.17 8.04 0.95
C GLY A 228 -6.96 7.07 0.08
N GLU A 229 -7.52 6.04 0.72
CA GLU A 229 -8.31 5.00 0.04
C GLU A 229 -9.57 5.53 -0.64
N TRP A 230 -10.08 4.77 -1.59
CA TRP A 230 -11.33 5.06 -2.30
C TRP A 230 -11.35 6.46 -2.95
N GLY A 231 -10.23 6.83 -3.58
CA GLY A 231 -10.07 8.11 -4.23
C GLY A 231 -10.15 9.28 -3.26
N THR A 232 -9.89 9.06 -1.97
CA THR A 232 -10.13 10.07 -0.94
C THR A 232 -9.27 11.29 -1.13
N ARG A 233 -9.91 12.47 -1.15
CA ARG A 233 -9.26 13.78 -1.12
C ARG A 233 -10.07 14.71 -0.23
N ILE A 234 -9.48 15.14 0.88
CA ILE A 234 -10.13 16.08 1.80
C ILE A 234 -9.26 17.32 1.98
N LEU A 235 -9.90 18.49 2.05
CA LEU A 235 -9.25 19.79 2.17
C LEU A 235 -9.74 20.51 3.43
N THR A 236 -8.81 21.11 4.16
CA THR A 236 -9.15 22.16 5.13
C THR A 236 -8.57 23.50 4.68
N THR A 237 -9.27 24.59 4.98
CA THR A 237 -8.82 25.98 4.78
C THR A 237 -8.94 26.81 6.07
N ASP A 238 -9.35 26.18 7.17
CA ASP A 238 -9.65 26.82 8.47
C ASP A 238 -8.85 26.20 9.64
N GLY A 239 -7.69 25.61 9.35
CA GLY A 239 -6.82 24.99 10.35
C GLY A 239 -7.28 23.59 10.78
N GLY A 240 -8.17 22.96 10.01
CA GLY A 240 -8.77 21.66 10.28
C GLY A 240 -9.93 21.71 11.28
N ALA A 241 -10.56 22.88 11.45
CA ALA A 241 -11.85 22.97 12.13
C ALA A 241 -12.94 22.31 11.28
N THR A 242 -12.83 22.40 9.95
CA THR A 242 -13.64 21.65 9.00
C THR A 242 -12.80 21.04 7.88
N TRP A 243 -13.26 19.89 7.37
CA TRP A 243 -12.66 19.16 6.25
C TRP A 243 -13.72 18.92 5.17
N ILE A 244 -13.47 19.47 3.98
CA ILE A 244 -14.35 19.38 2.81
C ILE A 244 -13.94 18.16 1.98
N ASP A 245 -14.92 17.34 1.59
CA ASP A 245 -14.72 16.13 0.81
C ASP A 245 -14.75 16.39 -0.70
N HIS A 246 -13.59 16.19 -1.34
CA HIS A 246 -13.35 16.25 -2.77
C HIS A 246 -12.98 14.87 -3.36
N SER A 247 -13.34 13.78 -2.67
CA SER A 247 -13.01 12.42 -3.10
C SER A 247 -13.58 12.10 -4.49
N ILE A 248 -12.90 11.22 -5.22
CA ILE A 248 -13.31 10.83 -6.57
C ILE A 248 -14.55 9.92 -6.47
N THR A 249 -15.63 10.33 -7.12
CA THR A 249 -16.89 9.57 -7.16
C THR A 249 -17.18 9.08 -8.56
N ILE A 250 -17.73 7.88 -8.67
CA ILE A 250 -18.18 7.28 -9.92
C ILE A 250 -19.55 7.87 -10.27
N THR A 251 -19.60 8.57 -11.41
CA THR A 251 -20.83 9.07 -12.03
C THR A 251 -21.28 8.12 -13.15
N VAL A 252 -22.48 8.31 -13.72
CA VAL A 252 -23.01 7.46 -14.80
C VAL A 252 -22.15 7.49 -16.08
N ASP A 253 -21.42 8.57 -16.28
CA ASP A 253 -20.48 8.80 -17.39
C ASP A 253 -19.03 8.41 -17.05
N HIS A 254 -18.78 7.98 -15.82
CA HIS A 254 -17.45 7.56 -15.39
C HIS A 254 -17.09 6.20 -16.01
N PRO A 255 -15.85 6.00 -16.53
CA PRO A 255 -15.47 4.74 -17.20
C PRO A 255 -15.65 3.48 -16.34
N MET A 256 -15.49 3.61 -15.03
CA MET A 256 -15.69 2.50 -14.07
C MET A 256 -17.16 2.16 -13.78
N PHE A 257 -18.13 2.97 -14.21
CA PHE A 257 -19.54 2.76 -13.91
C PHE A 257 -20.05 1.39 -14.39
N VAL A 258 -19.66 0.98 -15.60
CA VAL A 258 -20.10 -0.30 -16.19
C VAL A 258 -19.53 -1.52 -15.44
N TRP A 259 -18.46 -1.33 -14.67
CA TRP A 259 -17.80 -2.37 -13.88
C TRP A 259 -18.29 -2.43 -12.44
N LEU A 260 -19.16 -1.50 -12.03
CA LEU A 260 -19.80 -1.55 -10.72
C LEU A 260 -20.80 -2.71 -10.63
N SER A 261 -21.00 -3.20 -9.41
CA SER A 261 -22.10 -4.13 -9.12
C SER A 261 -23.45 -3.49 -9.49
N PRO A 262 -24.46 -4.27 -9.88
CA PRO A 262 -25.82 -3.79 -10.11
C PRO A 262 -26.35 -2.84 -9.04
N SER A 263 -26.13 -3.20 -7.77
CA SER A 263 -26.56 -2.39 -6.62
C SER A 263 -25.81 -1.06 -6.54
N ASP A 264 -24.51 -1.03 -6.82
CA ASP A 264 -23.74 0.22 -6.80
C ASP A 264 -24.05 1.10 -8.03
N GLN A 265 -24.34 0.50 -9.18
CA GLN A 265 -24.86 1.26 -10.31
C GLN A 265 -26.22 1.90 -9.99
N GLU A 266 -27.11 1.20 -9.27
CA GLU A 266 -28.39 1.77 -8.80
C GLU A 266 -28.16 2.93 -7.83
N LYS A 267 -27.23 2.80 -6.88
CA LYS A 267 -26.81 3.91 -6.00
C LYS A 267 -26.37 5.13 -6.80
N VAL A 268 -25.47 4.96 -7.78
CA VAL A 268 -25.01 6.06 -8.64
C VAL A 268 -26.18 6.68 -9.41
N ARG A 269 -27.09 5.88 -9.98
CA ARG A 269 -28.29 6.38 -10.68
C ARG A 269 -29.21 7.16 -9.73
N ASN A 270 -29.25 6.80 -8.46
CA ASN A 270 -30.00 7.49 -7.40
C ASN A 270 -29.22 8.69 -6.80
N SER A 271 -28.09 9.09 -7.39
CA SER A 271 -27.22 10.16 -6.90
C SER A 271 -26.63 9.92 -5.50
N GLU A 272 -26.54 8.65 -5.08
CA GLU A 272 -25.77 8.27 -3.90
C GLU A 272 -24.27 8.23 -4.23
N LYS A 273 -23.43 8.50 -3.23
CA LYS A 273 -21.98 8.47 -3.41
C LYS A 273 -21.49 7.03 -3.53
N VAL A 274 -20.87 6.73 -4.68
CA VAL A 274 -20.01 5.57 -4.86
C VAL A 274 -18.62 6.11 -5.19
N TYR A 275 -17.64 5.77 -4.35
CA TYR A 275 -16.28 6.22 -4.52
C TYR A 275 -15.53 5.34 -5.52
N GLU A 276 -14.56 5.92 -6.21
CA GLU A 276 -13.66 5.14 -7.07
C GLU A 276 -12.73 4.29 -6.21
N ASP A 277 -12.63 2.99 -6.51
CA ASP A 277 -11.82 2.04 -5.74
C ASP A 277 -10.33 2.15 -6.10
N VAL A 278 -9.70 3.24 -5.66
CA VAL A 278 -8.29 3.52 -5.87
C VAL A 278 -7.63 4.12 -4.62
N GLY A 279 -6.47 3.62 -4.22
CA GLY A 279 -5.65 4.27 -3.19
C GLY A 279 -4.87 5.47 -3.74
N LEU A 280 -5.03 6.64 -3.13
CA LEU A 280 -4.17 7.81 -3.37
C LEU A 280 -3.10 7.87 -2.29
N THR A 281 -1.84 7.66 -2.66
CA THR A 281 -0.75 7.35 -1.73
C THR A 281 0.01 8.59 -1.26
N ASP A 282 0.08 9.63 -2.08
CA ASP A 282 0.83 10.84 -1.76
C ASP A 282 0.26 12.10 -2.42
N ILE A 283 0.49 13.24 -1.78
CA ILE A 283 0.14 14.57 -2.25
C ILE A 283 1.29 15.52 -1.96
N TYR A 284 1.65 16.32 -2.97
CA TYR A 284 2.72 17.30 -2.86
C TYR A 284 2.27 18.60 -3.50
N CYS A 285 2.45 19.72 -2.80
CA CYS A 285 2.30 21.05 -3.37
C CYS A 285 3.62 21.81 -3.26
N LEU A 286 3.87 22.70 -4.20
CA LEU A 286 4.97 23.65 -4.07
C LEU A 286 4.55 24.84 -3.20
N ASP A 287 5.52 25.40 -2.49
CA ASP A 287 5.35 26.65 -1.75
C ASP A 287 5.02 27.83 -2.67
N ALA A 288 4.40 28.86 -2.10
CA ALA A 288 4.19 30.14 -2.77
C ALA A 288 5.52 30.70 -3.36
N PRO A 289 5.49 31.27 -4.58
CA PRO A 289 4.31 31.73 -5.31
C PRO A 289 3.65 30.67 -6.21
N SER A 290 4.14 29.42 -6.21
CA SER A 290 3.50 28.36 -6.99
C SER A 290 2.14 27.99 -6.39
N THR A 291 1.25 27.54 -7.25
CA THR A 291 -0.04 26.92 -6.91
C THR A 291 -0.11 25.49 -7.44
N ASN A 292 1.00 24.94 -7.95
CA ASN A 292 1.01 23.60 -8.48
C ASN A 292 0.98 22.57 -7.35
N CYS A 293 0.10 21.58 -7.51
CA CYS A 293 -0.01 20.41 -6.65
C CYS A 293 -0.12 19.14 -7.48
N TRP A 294 0.30 18.02 -6.92
CA TRP A 294 0.25 16.70 -7.54
C TRP A 294 -0.26 15.68 -6.53
N ILE A 295 -1.01 14.70 -7.04
CA ILE A 295 -1.43 13.53 -6.29
C ILE A 295 -1.00 12.31 -7.06
N VAL A 296 -0.45 11.33 -6.38
CA VAL A 296 -0.14 10.02 -6.95
C VAL A 296 -0.85 8.90 -6.19
N GLY A 297 -0.98 7.75 -6.84
CA GLY A 297 -1.63 6.60 -6.25
C GLY A 297 -1.42 5.31 -7.02
N GLU A 298 -2.27 4.35 -6.67
CA GLU A 298 -2.27 3.02 -7.26
C GLU A 298 -2.59 3.07 -8.75
N PHE A 299 -2.20 2.01 -9.46
CA PHE A 299 -2.51 1.82 -10.88
C PHE A 299 -2.11 2.99 -11.80
N GLY A 300 -1.00 3.67 -11.47
CA GLY A 300 -0.52 4.82 -12.23
C GLY A 300 -1.41 6.05 -12.11
N TYR A 301 -2.20 6.16 -11.04
CA TYR A 301 -3.01 7.34 -10.81
C TYR A 301 -2.11 8.53 -10.54
N ILE A 302 -2.07 9.48 -11.48
CA ILE A 302 -1.32 10.73 -11.34
C ILE A 302 -2.24 11.88 -11.70
N PHE A 303 -2.40 12.81 -10.78
CA PHE A 303 -3.13 14.05 -10.98
C PHE A 303 -2.22 15.25 -10.80
N ARG A 304 -2.54 16.31 -11.52
CA ARG A 304 -1.92 17.61 -11.39
C ARG A 304 -2.99 18.69 -11.27
N SER A 305 -2.74 19.64 -10.38
CA SER A 305 -3.46 20.90 -10.28
C SER A 305 -2.46 22.05 -10.47
N ASP A 306 -2.89 23.13 -11.12
CA ASP A 306 -2.17 24.39 -11.24
C ASP A 306 -2.87 25.55 -10.50
N ASP A 307 -3.87 25.24 -9.68
CA ASP A 307 -4.75 26.18 -8.98
C ASP A 307 -4.94 25.87 -7.49
N GLY A 308 -3.96 25.22 -6.86
CA GLY A 308 -3.98 24.91 -5.42
C GLY A 308 -4.90 23.74 -5.04
N GLY A 309 -5.32 22.95 -6.02
CA GLY A 309 -6.17 21.77 -5.86
C GLY A 309 -7.66 22.03 -6.12
N GLU A 310 -8.03 23.19 -6.68
CA GLU A 310 -9.43 23.44 -7.09
C GLU A 310 -9.82 22.53 -8.26
N ASN A 311 -8.93 22.37 -9.24
CA ASN A 311 -9.11 21.47 -10.39
C ASN A 311 -7.94 20.49 -10.53
N TRP A 312 -8.26 19.24 -10.87
CA TRP A 312 -7.29 18.15 -11.02
C TRP A 312 -7.39 17.52 -12.40
N ASN A 313 -6.27 17.51 -13.13
CA ASN A 313 -6.15 16.90 -14.44
C ASN A 313 -5.34 15.60 -14.34
N ARG A 314 -5.78 14.56 -15.05
CA ARG A 314 -5.02 13.32 -15.19
C ARG A 314 -3.74 13.58 -15.97
N SER A 315 -2.63 13.11 -15.43
CA SER A 315 -1.34 13.10 -16.12
C SER A 315 -1.14 11.76 -16.83
N GLN A 316 -0.26 11.72 -17.81
CA GLN A 316 0.01 10.52 -18.58
C GLN A 316 1.42 10.00 -18.30
N ILE A 317 1.54 8.69 -18.08
CA ILE A 317 2.83 8.02 -18.16
C ILE A 317 3.07 7.66 -19.63
N VAL A 318 4.11 8.24 -20.20
CA VAL A 318 4.45 8.09 -21.61
C VAL A 318 5.59 7.08 -21.72
N GLY A 319 5.25 5.89 -22.21
CA GLY A 319 6.25 4.93 -22.68
C GLY A 319 6.81 5.34 -24.04
N ASP A 320 8.06 4.97 -24.30
CA ASP A 320 8.72 5.18 -25.60
C ASP A 320 8.48 4.04 -26.60
N VAL A 321 7.63 3.08 -26.24
CA VAL A 321 7.36 1.89 -27.04
C VAL A 321 5.88 1.80 -27.38
N TRP A 322 5.56 2.13 -28.63
CA TRP A 322 4.25 1.98 -29.23
C TRP A 322 4.32 1.13 -30.49
N MET A 323 3.18 0.60 -30.91
CA MET A 323 2.99 -0.10 -32.18
C MET A 323 1.70 0.41 -32.82
N ASP A 324 1.69 0.66 -34.14
CA ASP A 324 0.44 0.99 -34.81
C ASP A 324 -0.53 -0.20 -34.74
N PRO A 325 -1.85 0.02 -34.69
CA PRO A 325 -2.84 -1.04 -34.61
C PRO A 325 -2.68 -2.11 -35.69
N ILE A 326 -3.07 -3.34 -35.37
CA ILE A 326 -3.17 -4.43 -36.33
C ILE A 326 -4.53 -4.29 -37.02
N VAL A 327 -4.55 -4.01 -38.31
CA VAL A 327 -5.78 -3.79 -39.08
C VAL A 327 -6.23 -5.09 -39.72
N PHE A 328 -7.50 -5.44 -39.54
CA PHE A 328 -8.11 -6.63 -40.11
C PHE A 328 -9.06 -6.26 -41.26
N GLY A 329 -9.17 -7.17 -42.24
CA GLY A 329 -10.30 -7.14 -43.16
C GLY A 329 -11.62 -7.46 -42.45
N TYR A 330 -12.73 -7.17 -43.14
CA TYR A 330 -14.07 -7.53 -42.68
C TYR A 330 -14.17 -9.03 -42.37
N ASN A 331 -14.61 -9.38 -41.16
CA ASN A 331 -14.73 -10.74 -40.63
C ASN A 331 -13.42 -11.57 -40.69
N GLN A 332 -12.27 -10.91 -40.70
CA GLN A 332 -10.97 -11.56 -40.62
C GLN A 332 -10.53 -11.65 -39.15
N ILE A 333 -9.94 -12.79 -38.79
CA ILE A 333 -9.44 -13.07 -37.43
C ILE A 333 -7.93 -13.41 -37.39
N VAL A 334 -7.34 -13.75 -38.54
CA VAL A 334 -5.92 -14.13 -38.65
C VAL A 334 -5.06 -12.89 -38.87
N ILE A 335 -4.01 -12.75 -38.07
CA ILE A 335 -2.99 -11.71 -38.21
C ILE A 335 -2.02 -12.04 -39.37
N GLY A 336 -1.54 -11.02 -40.09
CA GLY A 336 -0.59 -11.22 -41.18
C GLY A 336 0.84 -11.46 -40.68
N ASP A 337 1.68 -12.10 -41.49
CA ASP A 337 3.10 -12.36 -41.19
C ASP A 337 3.89 -11.07 -40.88
N ASP A 338 3.54 -9.96 -41.55
CA ASP A 338 4.13 -8.65 -41.31
C ASP A 338 3.79 -8.13 -39.90
N ASP A 339 2.56 -8.34 -39.43
CA ASP A 339 2.12 -7.95 -38.09
C ASP A 339 2.73 -8.83 -37.01
N VAL A 340 2.87 -10.14 -37.24
CA VAL A 340 3.64 -11.06 -36.36
C VAL A 340 5.09 -10.58 -36.22
N SER A 341 5.71 -10.14 -37.32
CA SER A 341 7.06 -9.60 -37.31
C SER A 341 7.15 -8.29 -36.50
N ARG A 342 6.16 -7.40 -36.64
CA ARG A 342 6.05 -6.16 -35.86
C ARG A 342 5.87 -6.44 -34.36
N LEU A 343 5.02 -7.41 -34.01
CA LEU A 343 4.81 -7.91 -32.65
C LEU A 343 6.10 -8.45 -32.02
N THR A 344 6.88 -9.21 -32.79
CA THR A 344 8.17 -9.75 -32.33
C THR A 344 9.17 -8.64 -32.02
N VAL A 345 9.25 -7.62 -32.90
CA VAL A 345 10.10 -6.44 -32.68
C VAL A 345 9.64 -5.65 -31.46
N PHE A 346 8.33 -5.48 -31.30
CA PHE A 346 7.72 -4.81 -30.15
C PHE A 346 8.03 -5.56 -28.84
N ALA A 347 7.80 -6.87 -28.78
CA ALA A 347 8.06 -7.72 -27.62
C ALA A 347 9.51 -7.61 -27.16
N LYS A 348 10.45 -7.67 -28.10
CA LYS A 348 11.89 -7.52 -27.82
C LYS A 348 12.26 -6.16 -27.22
N LYS A 349 11.55 -5.08 -27.56
CA LYS A 349 11.80 -3.74 -26.98
C LYS A 349 11.40 -3.65 -25.51
N ILE A 350 10.47 -4.49 -25.05
CA ILE A 350 9.92 -4.47 -23.68
C ILE A 350 10.21 -5.75 -22.89
N GLU A 351 11.12 -6.57 -23.39
CA GLU A 351 11.50 -7.87 -22.80
C GLU A 351 12.05 -7.66 -21.38
N ASP A 352 12.97 -6.70 -21.21
CA ASP A 352 13.60 -6.38 -19.93
C ASP A 352 12.69 -5.55 -18.99
N GLU A 353 11.68 -4.91 -19.57
CA GLU A 353 10.72 -4.03 -18.90
C GLU A 353 9.55 -4.80 -18.30
N ALA A 354 9.86 -5.73 -17.39
CA ALA A 354 8.91 -6.66 -16.79
C ALA A 354 7.75 -5.99 -16.02
N HIS A 355 7.84 -4.70 -15.71
CA HIS A 355 6.79 -3.93 -15.05
C HIS A 355 5.68 -3.44 -16.02
N LEU A 356 5.88 -3.62 -17.32
CA LEU A 356 4.93 -3.22 -18.37
C LEU A 356 3.91 -4.32 -18.62
N ASN A 357 2.63 -3.98 -18.48
CA ASN A 357 1.54 -4.78 -19.03
C ASN A 357 1.27 -4.35 -20.48
N ILE A 358 0.65 -5.24 -21.24
CA ILE A 358 0.28 -4.99 -22.63
C ILE A 358 -1.23 -5.16 -22.72
N LEU A 359 -1.95 -4.11 -23.11
CA LEU A 359 -3.34 -4.23 -23.51
C LEU A 359 -3.44 -4.78 -24.92
N ILE A 360 -4.37 -5.71 -25.10
CA ILE A 360 -4.84 -6.20 -26.40
C ILE A 360 -6.31 -5.81 -26.47
N ASP A 361 -6.62 -4.84 -27.31
CA ASP A 361 -7.95 -4.24 -27.37
C ASP A 361 -8.56 -4.32 -28.78
N PRO A 362 -9.57 -5.19 -28.99
CA PRO A 362 -10.19 -5.38 -30.30
C PRO A 362 -11.34 -4.41 -30.57
N PHE A 363 -11.39 -3.92 -31.81
CA PHE A 363 -12.47 -3.11 -32.36
C PHE A 363 -13.06 -3.75 -33.62
N VAL A 364 -14.33 -3.46 -33.87
CA VAL A 364 -15.09 -3.94 -35.02
C VAL A 364 -15.59 -2.78 -35.85
N SER A 365 -15.78 -3.02 -37.15
CA SER A 365 -16.38 -2.00 -38.02
C SER A 365 -17.88 -1.84 -37.77
N GLU A 366 -18.45 -0.69 -38.13
CA GLU A 366 -19.92 -0.48 -38.17
C GLU A 366 -20.64 -1.59 -38.95
N ARG A 367 -20.01 -2.09 -40.03
CA ARG A 367 -20.56 -3.17 -40.85
C ARG A 367 -20.63 -4.50 -40.11
N GLU A 368 -19.58 -4.86 -39.39
CA GLU A 368 -19.55 -6.08 -38.57
C GLU A 368 -20.54 -5.97 -37.40
N MET A 369 -20.61 -4.79 -36.77
CA MET A 369 -21.58 -4.55 -35.70
C MET A 369 -23.02 -4.75 -36.18
N LYS A 370 -23.35 -4.21 -37.35
CA LYS A 370 -24.68 -4.36 -37.95
C LYS A 370 -25.05 -5.82 -38.29
N GLU A 371 -24.06 -6.64 -38.63
CA GLU A 371 -24.29 -8.01 -39.10
C GLU A 371 -24.20 -9.07 -37.99
N PHE A 372 -23.30 -8.86 -37.02
CA PHE A 372 -23.01 -9.84 -35.98
C PHE A 372 -23.35 -9.35 -34.56
N GLY A 373 -23.51 -8.04 -34.34
CA GLY A 373 -23.78 -7.43 -33.04
C GLY A 373 -25.25 -7.44 -32.63
N ASN A 374 -25.90 -8.61 -32.68
CA ASN A 374 -27.28 -8.76 -32.20
C ASN A 374 -27.30 -8.86 -30.66
N PRO A 375 -27.92 -7.93 -29.90
CA PRO A 375 -27.98 -8.02 -28.44
C PRO A 375 -28.80 -9.22 -27.93
N GLU A 376 -29.65 -9.82 -28.74
CA GLU A 376 -30.39 -11.04 -28.37
C GLU A 376 -29.58 -12.32 -28.62
N ASP A 377 -28.53 -12.26 -29.45
CA ASP A 377 -27.66 -13.37 -29.83
C ASP A 377 -26.25 -12.85 -30.17
N PRO A 378 -25.44 -12.50 -29.15
CA PRO A 378 -24.16 -11.80 -29.33
C PRO A 378 -23.01 -12.72 -29.72
N TYR A 379 -23.24 -14.04 -29.73
CA TYR A 379 -22.20 -15.08 -29.85
C TYR A 379 -21.34 -14.92 -31.11
N ALA A 380 -21.94 -14.58 -32.25
CA ALA A 380 -21.19 -14.40 -33.50
C ALA A 380 -20.17 -13.24 -33.41
N LEU A 381 -20.54 -12.12 -32.79
CA LEU A 381 -19.62 -11.01 -32.57
C LEU A 381 -18.57 -11.38 -31.52
N PHE A 382 -18.97 -12.07 -30.45
CA PHE A 382 -18.06 -12.53 -29.39
C PHE A 382 -16.98 -13.47 -29.90
N ASP A 383 -17.32 -14.36 -30.82
CA ASP A 383 -16.36 -15.25 -31.48
C ASP A 383 -15.32 -14.46 -32.29
N ILE A 384 -15.75 -13.47 -33.07
CA ILE A 384 -14.84 -12.63 -33.88
C ILE A 384 -13.87 -11.86 -32.96
N ILE A 385 -14.40 -11.24 -31.91
CA ILE A 385 -13.62 -10.47 -30.94
C ILE A 385 -12.61 -11.37 -30.21
N SER A 386 -13.07 -12.52 -29.70
CA SER A 386 -12.22 -13.46 -28.96
C SER A 386 -11.12 -14.03 -29.85
N ALA A 387 -11.43 -14.40 -31.09
CA ALA A 387 -10.44 -14.94 -32.01
C ALA A 387 -9.32 -13.94 -32.33
N ARG A 388 -9.65 -12.65 -32.52
CA ARG A 388 -8.65 -11.59 -32.73
C ARG A 388 -7.77 -11.37 -31.51
N ILE A 389 -8.36 -11.41 -30.31
CA ILE A 389 -7.61 -11.35 -29.04
C ILE A 389 -6.64 -12.53 -28.95
N ASP A 390 -7.14 -13.76 -29.15
CA ASP A 390 -6.37 -14.98 -28.95
C ASP A 390 -5.22 -15.10 -29.96
N GLU A 391 -5.45 -14.72 -31.22
CA GLU A 391 -4.42 -14.71 -32.26
C GLU A 391 -3.30 -13.71 -31.93
N THR A 392 -3.67 -12.49 -31.52
CA THR A 392 -2.72 -11.45 -31.12
C THR A 392 -1.93 -11.85 -29.88
N LYS A 393 -2.62 -12.43 -28.88
CA LYS A 393 -2.04 -12.97 -27.66
C LYS A 393 -1.04 -14.07 -27.97
N GLY A 394 -1.39 -15.03 -28.83
CA GLY A 394 -0.52 -16.13 -29.23
C GLY A 394 0.79 -15.63 -29.85
N ALA A 395 0.73 -14.66 -30.76
CA ALA A 395 1.93 -14.08 -31.36
C ALA A 395 2.83 -13.33 -30.36
N LEU A 396 2.25 -12.64 -29.37
CA LEU A 396 3.01 -12.01 -28.28
C LEU A 396 3.66 -13.04 -27.35
N GLU A 397 2.96 -14.14 -27.05
CA GLU A 397 3.49 -15.25 -26.24
C GLU A 397 4.63 -15.97 -26.96
N ASP A 398 4.47 -16.26 -28.25
CA ASP A 398 5.51 -16.85 -29.10
C ASP A 398 6.74 -15.94 -29.23
N ALA A 399 6.54 -14.62 -29.14
CA ALA A 399 7.60 -13.62 -29.11
C ALA A 399 8.25 -13.46 -27.72
N GLY A 400 7.83 -14.23 -26.71
CA GLY A 400 8.46 -14.30 -25.38
C GLY A 400 7.79 -13.44 -24.30
N ILE A 401 6.65 -12.80 -24.58
CA ILE A 401 5.89 -12.09 -23.54
C ILE A 401 5.12 -13.10 -22.68
N LEU A 402 5.26 -12.99 -21.36
CA LEU A 402 4.51 -13.81 -20.41
C LEU A 402 3.02 -13.46 -20.40
N SER A 403 2.16 -14.47 -20.35
CA SER A 403 0.69 -14.33 -20.39
C SER A 403 0.14 -13.42 -19.29
N ASP A 404 0.79 -13.40 -18.12
CA ASP A 404 0.41 -12.57 -16.97
C ASP A 404 0.71 -11.08 -17.16
N ARG A 405 1.41 -10.70 -18.22
CA ARG A 405 1.59 -9.30 -18.65
C ARG A 405 0.51 -8.84 -19.62
N LEU A 406 -0.27 -9.77 -20.20
CA LEU A 406 -1.31 -9.44 -21.18
C LEU A 406 -2.62 -9.09 -20.48
N ARG A 407 -3.22 -7.97 -20.86
CA ARG A 407 -4.48 -7.45 -20.35
C ARG A 407 -5.43 -7.29 -21.52
N MET A 408 -6.67 -7.71 -21.36
CA MET A 408 -7.65 -7.76 -22.45
C MET A 408 -8.95 -7.15 -21.91
N PRO A 409 -9.01 -5.82 -21.75
CA PRO A 409 -10.08 -5.12 -21.01
C PRO A 409 -11.45 -5.34 -21.63
N ASN A 410 -11.46 -5.66 -22.92
CA ASN A 410 -12.64 -5.69 -23.77
C ASN A 410 -12.93 -7.11 -24.27
N LYS A 411 -12.62 -8.11 -23.43
CA LYS A 411 -13.06 -9.49 -23.67
C LYS A 411 -14.59 -9.57 -23.68
N PRO A 412 -15.16 -10.44 -24.52
CA PRO A 412 -16.57 -10.73 -24.46
C PRO A 412 -17.00 -11.19 -23.06
N PRO A 413 -18.05 -10.57 -22.48
CA PRO A 413 -18.68 -11.05 -21.26
C PRO A 413 -19.50 -12.30 -21.62
N TRP A 414 -18.88 -13.47 -21.60
CA TRP A 414 -19.55 -14.73 -21.95
C TRP A 414 -20.70 -15.10 -21.01
N ASP A 415 -20.76 -14.46 -19.84
CA ASP A 415 -21.80 -14.51 -18.82
C ASP A 415 -22.72 -13.27 -18.86
N TYR A 416 -22.89 -12.66 -20.04
CA TYR A 416 -23.68 -11.43 -20.22
C TYR A 416 -25.13 -11.52 -19.71
N GLU A 417 -25.73 -12.73 -19.70
CA GLU A 417 -27.10 -12.93 -19.26
C GLU A 417 -27.30 -12.58 -17.77
N ASP A 418 -26.24 -12.69 -16.96
CA ASP A 418 -26.29 -12.26 -15.55
C ASP A 418 -26.32 -10.73 -15.45
N PHE A 419 -25.53 -10.03 -16.28
CA PHE A 419 -25.53 -8.56 -16.31
C PHE A 419 -26.83 -7.97 -16.87
N GLN A 420 -27.45 -8.64 -17.86
CA GLN A 420 -28.70 -8.18 -18.46
C GLN A 420 -29.91 -8.31 -17.55
N GLN A 421 -29.89 -9.22 -16.55
CA GLN A 421 -30.96 -9.32 -15.56
C GLN A 421 -31.14 -8.00 -14.79
N ASP A 422 -30.02 -7.32 -14.52
CA ASP A 422 -30.01 -6.08 -13.76
C ASP A 422 -29.95 -4.84 -14.64
N ASP A 423 -29.32 -4.93 -15.83
CA ASP A 423 -29.23 -3.85 -16.80
C ASP A 423 -29.54 -4.36 -18.23
N PRO A 424 -30.81 -4.25 -18.67
CA PRO A 424 -31.21 -4.70 -20.01
C PRO A 424 -30.44 -4.02 -21.16
N THR A 425 -29.81 -2.86 -20.92
CA THR A 425 -29.05 -2.09 -21.92
C THR A 425 -27.54 -2.37 -21.86
N PHE A 426 -27.08 -3.31 -21.02
CA PHE A 426 -25.67 -3.64 -20.86
C PHE A 426 -24.98 -3.99 -22.19
N LEU A 427 -25.56 -4.89 -22.98
CA LEU A 427 -24.98 -5.30 -24.27
C LEU A 427 -24.95 -4.17 -25.30
N GLU A 428 -25.96 -3.31 -25.32
CA GLU A 428 -25.99 -2.14 -26.22
C GLU A 428 -24.81 -1.21 -25.93
N ARG A 429 -24.58 -0.87 -24.65
CA ARG A 429 -23.43 -0.05 -24.25
C ARG A 429 -22.10 -0.77 -24.48
N TYR A 430 -22.04 -2.07 -24.19
CA TYR A 430 -20.85 -2.88 -24.47
C TYR A 430 -20.50 -2.82 -25.96
N PHE A 431 -21.49 -2.88 -26.86
CA PHE A 431 -21.29 -2.78 -28.30
C PHE A 431 -20.89 -1.38 -28.77
N GLU A 432 -21.52 -0.33 -28.26
CA GLU A 432 -21.19 1.07 -28.61
C GLU A 432 -19.70 1.38 -28.38
N GLY A 433 -19.11 0.84 -27.31
CA GLY A 433 -17.68 0.98 -27.01
C GLY A 433 -16.72 0.17 -27.90
N ARG A 434 -17.19 -0.53 -28.94
CA ARG A 434 -16.38 -1.43 -29.79
C ARG A 434 -16.38 -1.06 -31.27
N VAL A 435 -17.16 -0.05 -31.64
CA VAL A 435 -17.29 0.34 -33.04
C VAL A 435 -16.20 1.34 -33.40
N ALA A 436 -15.48 1.05 -34.49
CA ALA A 436 -14.52 1.95 -35.10
C ALA A 436 -14.69 2.03 -36.62
N GLU A 437 -13.91 2.89 -37.28
CA GLU A 437 -13.94 3.07 -38.74
C GLU A 437 -13.65 1.75 -39.48
N GLY A 438 -12.81 0.89 -38.90
CA GLY A 438 -12.48 -0.43 -39.44
C GLY A 438 -12.15 -1.44 -38.35
N PRO A 439 -12.15 -2.74 -38.69
CA PRO A 439 -11.81 -3.81 -37.77
C PRO A 439 -10.31 -3.75 -37.45
N HIS A 440 -9.93 -3.68 -36.19
CA HIS A 440 -8.52 -3.62 -35.78
C HIS A 440 -8.32 -4.12 -34.35
N VAL A 441 -7.07 -4.36 -33.97
CA VAL A 441 -6.65 -4.59 -32.58
C VAL A 441 -5.61 -3.53 -32.22
N GLU A 442 -5.90 -2.76 -31.18
CA GLU A 442 -4.94 -1.87 -30.55
C GLU A 442 -4.07 -2.65 -29.58
N ILE A 443 -2.76 -2.35 -29.61
CA ILE A 443 -1.79 -2.92 -28.68
C ILE A 443 -1.08 -1.78 -28.00
N ALA A 444 -1.36 -1.62 -26.72
CA ALA A 444 -0.83 -0.53 -25.92
C ALA A 444 -0.01 -1.09 -24.76
N VAL A 445 1.14 -0.48 -24.49
CA VAL A 445 1.79 -0.67 -23.20
C VAL A 445 0.97 0.04 -22.16
N VAL A 446 0.50 -0.70 -21.15
CA VAL A 446 -0.15 -0.13 -19.98
C VAL A 446 0.71 -0.30 -18.75
N GLN A 447 0.93 0.83 -18.15
CA GLN A 447 1.72 1.01 -16.96
C GLN A 447 0.75 1.39 -15.86
N ASN A 448 0.45 0.42 -15.00
CA ASN A 448 -0.34 0.62 -13.80
C ASN A 448 0.57 0.45 -12.57
N PRO A 449 1.68 1.21 -12.47
CA PRO A 449 2.59 1.07 -11.35
C PRO A 449 1.88 1.45 -10.06
N TYR A 450 2.27 0.80 -8.96
CA TYR A 450 1.93 1.27 -7.64
C TYR A 450 2.90 2.39 -7.28
N LEU A 451 2.42 3.64 -7.28
CA LEU A 451 3.24 4.81 -6.96
C LEU A 451 3.24 5.02 -5.45
N PHE A 452 4.32 5.56 -4.91
CA PHE A 452 4.43 5.83 -3.48
C PHE A 452 4.49 7.32 -3.21
N THR A 453 5.57 8.01 -3.62
CA THR A 453 5.76 9.44 -3.36
C THR A 453 5.93 10.24 -4.64
N VAL A 454 5.55 11.51 -4.61
CA VAL A 454 5.82 12.49 -5.65
C VAL A 454 6.54 13.69 -5.06
N HIS A 455 7.61 14.13 -5.70
CA HIS A 455 8.37 15.29 -5.26
C HIS A 455 8.73 16.19 -6.46
N PHE A 456 8.55 17.49 -6.29
CA PHE A 456 8.96 18.50 -7.27
C PHE A 456 9.96 19.46 -6.65
N SER A 457 11.03 19.77 -7.37
CA SER A 457 11.99 20.81 -6.96
C SER A 457 11.58 22.21 -7.39
N ASP A 458 10.73 22.28 -8.42
CA ASP A 458 10.23 23.48 -9.07
C ASP A 458 8.99 23.15 -9.91
N ASP A 459 8.40 24.13 -10.60
CA ASP A 459 7.19 23.94 -11.41
C ASP A 459 7.35 23.03 -12.65
N VAL A 460 8.55 22.51 -12.91
CA VAL A 460 8.91 21.79 -14.14
C VAL A 460 9.43 20.38 -13.85
N ASN A 461 10.32 20.24 -12.87
CA ASN A 461 11.07 19.03 -12.62
C ASN A 461 10.49 18.25 -11.43
N GLY A 462 9.98 17.06 -11.71
CA GLY A 462 9.40 16.19 -10.69
C GLY A 462 9.86 14.76 -10.83
N LEU A 463 9.87 14.06 -9.69
CA LEU A 463 10.14 12.63 -9.59
C LEU A 463 8.98 11.95 -8.86
N ILE A 464 8.71 10.70 -9.26
CA ILE A 464 7.81 9.80 -8.55
C ILE A 464 8.55 8.50 -8.28
N SER A 465 8.40 7.95 -7.09
CA SER A 465 8.87 6.60 -6.75
C SER A 465 7.72 5.60 -6.73
N GLY A 466 8.03 4.31 -6.83
CA GLY A 466 7.02 3.26 -6.78
C GLY A 466 7.54 1.86 -6.49
N LEU A 467 6.61 0.91 -6.49
CA LEU A 467 6.86 -0.51 -6.30
C LEU A 467 7.68 -1.08 -7.48
N GLY A 468 8.57 -2.03 -7.21
CA GLY A 468 9.27 -2.75 -8.27
C GLY A 468 10.43 -1.99 -8.90
N GLY A 469 10.99 -0.99 -8.21
CA GLY A 469 12.08 -0.15 -8.70
C GLY A 469 11.61 0.97 -9.63
N VAL A 470 10.33 1.31 -9.58
CA VAL A 470 9.77 2.38 -10.41
C VAL A 470 10.31 3.73 -9.95
N VAL A 471 10.90 4.45 -10.89
CA VAL A 471 11.15 5.88 -10.82
C VAL A 471 10.56 6.50 -12.09
N LEU A 472 9.65 7.46 -11.93
CA LEU A 472 9.18 8.29 -13.03
C LEU A 472 9.76 9.68 -12.91
N ARG A 473 9.99 10.31 -14.05
CA ARG A 473 10.43 11.69 -14.12
C ARG A 473 9.56 12.52 -15.05
N SER A 474 9.29 13.74 -14.61
CA SER A 474 8.70 14.79 -15.44
C SER A 474 9.67 15.95 -15.63
N ARG A 475 9.58 16.57 -16.83
CA ARG A 475 10.27 17.80 -17.21
C ARG A 475 9.30 18.85 -17.78
N ASP A 476 8.01 18.67 -17.55
CA ASP A 476 6.94 19.53 -18.07
C ASP A 476 5.90 19.90 -17.00
N GLY A 477 6.32 19.83 -15.73
CA GLY A 477 5.49 20.14 -14.57
C GLY A 477 4.52 19.02 -14.20
N GLY A 478 4.80 17.78 -14.61
CA GLY A 478 3.97 16.62 -14.33
C GLY A 478 2.85 16.40 -15.32
N LYS A 479 2.86 17.03 -16.50
CA LYS A 479 1.87 16.73 -17.55
C LYS A 479 2.13 15.36 -18.15
N SER A 480 3.41 15.04 -18.37
CA SER A 480 3.86 13.72 -18.79
C SER A 480 4.99 13.20 -17.89
N TRP A 481 5.03 11.88 -17.76
CA TRP A 481 5.96 11.14 -16.92
C TRP A 481 6.65 10.03 -17.71
N ARG A 482 7.95 9.85 -17.52
CA ARG A 482 8.76 8.82 -18.21
C ARG A 482 9.48 7.96 -17.19
N TYR A 483 9.64 6.68 -17.49
CA TYR A 483 10.43 5.78 -16.66
C TYR A 483 11.91 6.14 -16.73
N GLU A 484 12.56 6.11 -15.57
CA GLU A 484 14.00 6.22 -15.46
C GLU A 484 14.55 4.88 -14.98
N GLY A 485 15.51 4.34 -15.72
CA GLY A 485 16.11 3.05 -15.43
C GLY A 485 16.95 3.11 -14.16
N ILE A 486 16.69 2.18 -13.24
CA ILE A 486 17.54 1.93 -12.08
C ILE A 486 18.06 0.49 -12.11
N ASP A 487 19.18 0.23 -11.45
CA ASP A 487 19.87 -1.07 -11.47
C ASP A 487 19.23 -2.14 -10.54
N ARG A 488 18.05 -1.87 -9.96
CA ARG A 488 17.36 -2.75 -9.00
C ARG A 488 15.85 -2.71 -9.18
N LYS A 489 15.16 -3.81 -8.89
CA LYS A 489 13.69 -3.92 -9.00
C LYS A 489 12.97 -3.96 -7.63
N GLN A 490 13.62 -3.51 -6.55
CA GLN A 490 12.99 -3.47 -5.22
C GLN A 490 12.18 -2.19 -5.05
N ALA A 491 11.21 -2.16 -4.14
CA ALA A 491 10.37 -0.98 -3.93
C ALA A 491 11.19 0.23 -3.45
N LEU A 492 10.91 1.40 -4.01
CA LEU A 492 11.45 2.70 -3.58
C LEU A 492 10.34 3.49 -2.91
N PHE A 493 10.33 3.53 -1.58
CA PHE A 493 9.23 4.13 -0.82
C PHE A 493 9.20 5.65 -0.89
N SER A 494 10.36 6.32 -0.95
CA SER A 494 10.41 7.78 -1.00
C SER A 494 11.50 8.29 -1.94
N VAL A 495 11.25 9.42 -2.60
CA VAL A 495 12.18 10.12 -3.48
C VAL A 495 12.14 11.63 -3.22
N THR A 496 13.29 12.29 -3.30
CA THR A 496 13.37 13.76 -3.35
C THR A 496 14.28 14.22 -4.48
N LEU A 497 14.08 15.46 -4.91
CA LEU A 497 14.95 16.18 -5.81
C LEU A 497 15.36 17.51 -5.18
N LEU A 498 16.63 17.66 -4.82
CA LEU A 498 17.19 18.85 -4.21
C LEU A 498 18.32 19.41 -5.09
N ASN A 499 18.08 20.58 -5.70
CA ASN A 499 19.09 21.28 -6.52
C ASN A 499 19.75 20.39 -7.60
N GLY A 500 18.97 19.53 -8.26
CA GLY A 500 19.45 18.60 -9.27
C GLY A 500 20.02 17.29 -8.73
N ARG A 501 20.22 17.15 -7.41
CA ARG A 501 20.54 15.87 -6.77
C ARG A 501 19.26 15.16 -6.37
N ALA A 502 19.03 13.97 -6.91
CA ALA A 502 17.92 13.12 -6.53
C ALA A 502 18.38 12.01 -5.59
N ILE A 503 17.54 11.67 -4.63
CA ILE A 503 17.78 10.61 -3.65
C ILE A 503 16.52 9.77 -3.56
N ALA A 504 16.65 8.46 -3.71
CA ALA A 504 15.56 7.51 -3.54
C ALA A 504 15.95 6.46 -2.49
N VAL A 505 15.02 6.12 -1.60
CA VAL A 505 15.21 5.13 -0.54
C VAL A 505 14.09 4.10 -0.56
N GLY A 506 14.37 2.89 -0.09
CA GLY A 506 13.43 1.78 -0.21
C GLY A 506 13.70 0.58 0.67
N GLU A 507 13.28 -0.58 0.17
CA GLU A 507 13.33 -1.85 0.89
C GLU A 507 14.75 -2.32 1.18
N LYS A 508 14.94 -2.90 2.37
CA LYS A 508 16.17 -3.62 2.75
C LYS A 508 17.45 -2.81 2.52
N GLY A 509 17.41 -1.52 2.86
CA GLY A 509 18.55 -0.61 2.71
C GLY A 509 18.80 -0.10 1.30
N LEU A 510 17.89 -0.31 0.35
CA LEU A 510 18.05 0.23 -0.99
C LEU A 510 18.09 1.76 -0.94
N VAL A 511 19.20 2.33 -1.41
CA VAL A 511 19.37 3.77 -1.62
C VAL A 511 20.02 4.02 -2.97
N ARG A 512 19.52 5.03 -3.69
CA ARG A 512 20.09 5.46 -4.97
C ARG A 512 20.22 6.97 -5.02
N PHE A 513 21.33 7.43 -5.58
CA PHE A 513 21.62 8.83 -5.81
C PHE A 513 21.72 9.11 -7.31
N SER A 514 21.30 10.31 -7.69
CA SER A 514 21.50 10.87 -9.02
C SER A 514 21.94 12.32 -8.86
N ASP A 515 22.96 12.74 -9.59
CA ASP A 515 23.45 14.14 -9.60
C ASP A 515 23.05 14.90 -10.88
N ASP A 516 22.14 14.32 -11.67
CA ASP A 516 21.70 14.86 -12.97
C ASP A 516 20.17 14.93 -13.10
N GLY A 517 19.50 15.18 -11.98
CA GLY A 517 18.06 15.35 -11.89
C GLY A 517 17.28 14.07 -12.17
N GLY A 518 17.80 12.93 -11.72
CA GLY A 518 17.16 11.62 -11.83
C GLY A 518 17.31 10.94 -13.19
N SER A 519 18.26 11.37 -14.04
CA SER A 519 18.48 10.73 -15.35
C SER A 519 19.36 9.48 -15.25
N HIS A 520 20.34 9.49 -14.34
CA HIS A 520 21.20 8.34 -14.06
C HIS A 520 21.31 8.13 -12.55
N TRP A 521 21.15 6.86 -12.13
CA TRP A 521 21.12 6.47 -10.72
C TRP A 521 22.29 5.55 -10.38
N THR A 522 22.91 5.80 -9.23
CA THR A 522 24.04 5.02 -8.72
C THR A 522 23.86 4.67 -7.24
N ALA A 523 24.48 3.59 -6.80
CA ALA A 523 24.57 3.26 -5.38
C ALA A 523 25.63 4.15 -4.70
N PRO A 524 25.40 4.60 -3.46
CA PRO A 524 26.40 5.35 -2.71
C PRO A 524 27.61 4.50 -2.34
N THR A 525 28.72 5.19 -2.05
CA THR A 525 29.89 4.61 -1.40
C THR A 525 29.70 4.49 0.11
N GLU A 526 30.55 3.72 0.79
CA GLU A 526 30.48 3.52 2.26
C GLU A 526 30.68 4.82 3.07
N ASP A 527 31.41 5.79 2.52
CA ASP A 527 31.62 7.10 3.15
C ASP A 527 30.41 8.05 2.97
N GLU A 528 29.58 7.81 1.96
CA GLU A 528 28.39 8.62 1.66
C GLU A 528 27.15 8.12 2.41
N PHE A 529 27.05 6.82 2.68
CA PHE A 529 25.87 6.23 3.28
C PHE A 529 26.20 5.05 4.20
N PRO A 530 25.65 5.00 5.43
CA PRO A 530 25.91 3.90 6.36
C PRO A 530 25.27 2.61 5.87
N THR A 531 25.84 1.46 6.27
CA THR A 531 25.21 0.17 5.96
C THR A 531 23.92 0.00 6.76
N VAL A 532 22.79 0.01 6.06
CA VAL A 532 21.45 -0.15 6.63
C VAL A 532 20.80 -1.40 6.00
N PHE A 533 20.16 -2.24 6.81
CA PHE A 533 19.47 -3.43 6.34
C PHE A 533 18.02 -3.49 6.86
N THR A 534 17.31 -2.38 6.70
CA THR A 534 15.90 -2.23 7.09
C THR A 534 15.14 -1.44 6.03
N PHE A 535 13.83 -1.29 6.19
CA PHE A 535 13.01 -0.52 5.26
C PHE A 535 13.10 0.96 5.62
N MET A 536 13.62 1.77 4.70
CA MET A 536 13.61 3.23 4.80
C MET A 536 12.31 3.72 4.16
N ARG A 537 11.43 4.31 4.98
CA ARG A 537 10.02 4.55 4.63
C ARG A 537 9.80 5.92 4.03
N ASP A 538 10.49 6.93 4.55
CA ASP A 538 10.33 8.29 4.09
C ASP A 538 11.63 9.08 4.23
N LEU A 539 11.75 10.12 3.41
CA LEU A 539 12.86 11.06 3.44
C LEU A 539 12.34 12.45 3.14
N ASP A 540 12.82 13.43 3.90
CA ASP A 540 12.44 14.83 3.71
C ASP A 540 13.63 15.76 3.96
N PHE A 541 13.60 16.92 3.32
CA PHE A 541 14.64 17.93 3.35
C PHE A 541 14.05 19.32 3.55
N GLU A 542 14.70 20.13 4.39
CA GLU A 542 14.50 21.57 4.30
C GLU A 542 15.24 22.09 3.03
N GLN A 543 14.46 22.70 2.14
CA GLN A 543 14.84 23.00 0.76
C GLN A 543 16.00 24.02 0.64
N LYS A 544 16.24 24.86 1.65
CA LYS A 544 17.25 25.94 1.62
C LYS A 544 18.55 25.59 2.34
N LEU A 545 18.44 24.87 3.45
CA LEU A 545 19.46 24.59 4.46
C LEU A 545 20.11 23.23 4.24
N ARG A 546 19.56 22.40 3.33
CA ARG A 546 20.15 21.12 2.90
C ARG A 546 20.29 20.10 4.03
N VAL A 547 19.54 20.29 5.12
CA VAL A 547 19.39 19.32 6.19
C VAL A 547 18.24 18.41 5.82
N GLY A 548 18.45 17.10 5.95
CA GLY A 548 17.43 16.11 5.62
C GLY A 548 17.49 14.92 6.56
N PHE A 549 16.36 14.24 6.67
CA PHE A 549 16.20 13.04 7.47
C PHE A 549 15.66 11.90 6.62
N ILE A 550 16.07 10.68 6.96
CA ILE A 550 15.44 9.44 6.48
C ILE A 550 14.92 8.73 7.72
N VAL A 551 13.68 8.26 7.68
CA VAL A 551 13.08 7.46 8.75
C VAL A 551 12.63 6.10 8.22
N GLY A 552 12.52 5.13 9.12
CA GLY A 552 12.10 3.79 8.73
C GLY A 552 11.78 2.85 9.87
N GLN A 553 11.82 1.57 9.56
CA GLN A 553 11.51 0.50 10.51
C GLN A 553 12.51 0.43 11.67
N GLN A 554 12.05 -0.10 12.81
CA GLN A 554 12.87 -0.27 14.03
C GLN A 554 13.46 1.05 14.55
N GLY A 555 12.70 2.14 14.46
CA GLY A 555 13.12 3.47 14.92
C GLY A 555 14.33 4.04 14.17
N MET A 556 14.63 3.54 12.97
CA MET A 556 15.76 4.00 12.17
C MET A 556 15.58 5.47 11.81
N VAL A 557 16.58 6.29 12.13
CA VAL A 557 16.66 7.70 11.73
C VAL A 557 18.07 8.00 11.25
N LEU A 558 18.19 8.42 9.99
CA LEU A 558 19.44 8.95 9.41
C LEU A 558 19.31 10.46 9.22
N ARG A 559 20.43 11.16 9.25
CA ARG A 559 20.50 12.60 9.00
C ARG A 559 21.58 12.92 7.97
N SER A 560 21.28 13.89 7.12
CA SER A 560 22.23 14.59 6.27
C SER A 560 22.28 16.07 6.67
N GLN A 561 23.45 16.69 6.56
CA GLN A 561 23.65 18.14 6.75
C GLN A 561 24.23 18.84 5.51
N ASP A 562 24.41 18.12 4.40
CA ASP A 562 25.15 18.59 3.23
C ASP A 562 24.40 18.42 1.90
N GLY A 563 23.07 18.29 1.97
CA GLY A 563 22.19 18.09 0.81
C GLY A 563 22.15 16.65 0.33
N GLY A 564 22.35 15.71 1.25
CA GLY A 564 22.31 14.28 1.01
C GLY A 564 23.54 13.75 0.28
N LYS A 565 24.68 14.41 0.46
CA LYS A 565 25.98 13.90 0.00
C LYS A 565 26.53 12.86 0.98
N SER A 566 26.37 13.11 2.27
CA SER A 566 26.71 12.17 3.33
C SER A 566 25.56 12.01 4.32
N TRP A 567 25.43 10.79 4.83
CA TRP A 567 24.41 10.42 5.81
C TRP A 567 25.03 9.79 7.04
N VAL A 568 24.48 10.13 8.20
CA VAL A 568 24.87 9.53 9.48
C VAL A 568 23.65 8.92 10.16
N GLN A 569 23.82 7.74 10.75
CA GLN A 569 22.79 7.14 11.58
C GLN A 569 22.72 7.87 12.92
N VAL A 570 21.55 8.43 13.20
CA VAL A 570 21.25 9.16 14.43
C VAL A 570 20.57 8.22 15.42
N LEU A 571 19.58 7.46 14.95
CA LEU A 571 18.91 6.45 15.74
C LEU A 571 18.83 5.10 14.98
N PRO A 572 18.96 3.98 15.71
CA PRO A 572 19.51 3.91 17.06
C PRO A 572 21.00 4.35 17.06
N PRO A 573 21.54 4.97 18.13
CA PRO A 573 22.97 5.32 18.18
C PRO A 573 23.83 4.07 18.02
N GLY A 574 24.94 4.19 17.28
CA GLY A 574 25.76 3.06 16.86
C GLY A 574 26.19 2.10 17.98
N ASP A 575 26.20 0.81 17.63
CA ASP A 575 26.58 -0.39 18.40
C ASP A 575 25.59 -0.89 19.48
N LEU A 576 24.49 -1.49 19.01
CA LEU A 576 23.74 -2.52 19.76
C LEU A 576 24.15 -3.96 19.37
N GLY A 577 25.31 -4.14 18.72
CA GLY A 577 25.85 -5.43 18.36
C GLY A 577 25.17 -6.07 17.15
N VAL A 578 25.99 -6.50 16.21
CA VAL A 578 25.64 -7.35 15.06
C VAL A 578 24.95 -8.63 15.57
N GLY A 579 23.62 -8.68 15.56
CA GLY A 579 22.88 -9.92 15.83
C GLY A 579 21.65 -9.77 16.71
N ARG A 580 20.56 -9.28 16.12
CA ARG A 580 19.14 -9.52 16.47
C ARG A 580 18.38 -8.60 15.50
N ILE A 581 17.94 -9.04 14.35
CA ILE A 581 16.77 -9.90 14.17
C ILE A 581 16.98 -10.65 12.84
N LEU A 582 17.34 -11.93 12.93
CA LEU A 582 16.96 -12.92 11.93
C LEU A 582 15.65 -13.54 12.38
#